data_AF-A0A6S7KA34-F1
#
_entry.id   AF-A0A6S7KA34-F1
#
_cell.length_a   1.000
_cell.length_b   1.000
_cell.length_c   1.000
_cell.angle_alpha   90.00
_cell.angle_beta   90.00
_cell.angle_gamma   90.00
#
_symmetry.space_group_name_H-M   'P 1'
#
loop_
_entity.id
_entity.type
_entity.pdbx_description
1 polymer ?
#
loop_
_entity_poly.entity_id
_entity_poly.type
_entity_poly.pdbx_seq_one_letter_code
_entity_poly.pdbx_strand_id
1 'polypeptide(L)'
;ELNPADIPSRGCVVKELVNNKSWWNGPEFLKENPESWPKSATTNTNELADKELLKHPPVVTSSLPCVSKNVSRVANLENIIDIERYSTKIKLLRVTAIVMRFVKLLKRKANVPTKHLTRDELRTAEIDWIKSVQTCSFKTEQNALMKGGMACLHQFELQLDTNGLICCKGRLHNADVPESSKNPIILPSRHRFTELLIRERHEDIHHQGIRDTLNSIRQQYWILKGREAVKPVTRRCVVCTRHEGKSFPTPPMPDLPTNRVDVSPPFANTGVDYAGPLYVTCDSKTN
;
A
#
# COMPACT_ATOMS: atom_id res chain seq x y z
N GLU A 1 -13.84 0.58 -46.59
CA GLU A 1 -14.34 1.36 -45.44
C GLU A 1 -15.65 0.76 -44.92
N LEU A 2 -15.59 -0.40 -44.26
CA LEU A 2 -16.77 -1.07 -43.68
C LEU A 2 -16.59 -1.18 -42.16
N ASN A 3 -16.26 -0.07 -41.50
CA ASN A 3 -16.08 -0.02 -40.06
C ASN A 3 -17.36 0.50 -39.39
N PRO A 4 -18.12 -0.32 -38.65
CA PRO A 4 -19.33 0.14 -37.98
C PRO A 4 -19.08 1.29 -36.98
N ALA A 5 -17.87 1.37 -36.41
CA ALA A 5 -17.51 2.43 -35.47
C ALA A 5 -17.38 3.81 -36.11
N ASP A 6 -17.29 3.90 -37.45
CA ASP A 6 -17.30 5.17 -38.16
C ASP A 6 -18.68 5.85 -38.04
N ILE A 7 -19.75 5.09 -37.87
CA ILE A 7 -21.13 5.61 -37.80
C ILE A 7 -21.32 6.56 -36.61
N PRO A 8 -21.05 6.16 -35.35
CA PRO A 8 -21.16 7.11 -34.23
C PRO A 8 -20.01 8.13 -34.20
N SER A 9 -18.81 7.79 -34.68
CA SER A 9 -17.64 8.68 -34.57
C SER A 9 -17.62 9.82 -35.59
N ARG A 10 -18.27 9.65 -36.76
CA ARG A 10 -18.45 10.72 -37.77
C ARG A 10 -19.72 11.56 -37.56
N GLY A 11 -20.46 11.30 -36.49
CA GLY A 11 -21.69 12.01 -36.14
C GLY A 11 -22.93 11.35 -36.74
N CYS A 12 -23.67 10.62 -35.91
CA CYS A 12 -24.97 10.03 -36.26
C CYS A 12 -25.97 10.34 -35.14
N VAL A 13 -27.22 10.59 -35.51
CA VAL A 13 -28.30 10.88 -34.56
C VAL A 13 -28.72 9.58 -33.86
N VAL A 14 -28.96 9.63 -32.54
CA VAL A 14 -29.27 8.44 -31.72
C VAL A 14 -30.43 7.62 -32.28
N LYS A 15 -31.47 8.26 -32.84
CA LYS A 15 -32.61 7.58 -33.45
C LYS A 15 -32.25 6.77 -34.69
N GLU A 16 -31.28 7.22 -35.47
CA GLU A 16 -30.77 6.51 -36.65
C GLU A 16 -29.87 5.35 -36.24
N LEU A 17 -29.08 5.53 -35.18
CA LEU A 17 -28.19 4.49 -34.64
C LEU A 17 -28.97 3.29 -34.11
N VAL A 18 -30.10 3.51 -33.42
CA VAL A 18 -30.96 2.43 -32.90
C VAL A 18 -31.43 1.52 -34.04
N ASN A 19 -31.74 2.08 -35.20
CA ASN A 19 -32.22 1.34 -36.37
C ASN A 19 -31.09 0.86 -37.30
N ASN A 20 -29.82 1.12 -36.97
CA ASN A 20 -28.70 0.81 -37.84
C ASN A 20 -28.24 -0.65 -37.70
N LYS A 21 -28.61 -1.48 -38.67
CA LYS A 21 -28.27 -2.91 -38.68
C LYS A 21 -26.76 -3.17 -38.75
N SER A 22 -25.99 -2.32 -39.43
CA SER A 22 -24.54 -2.51 -39.58
C SER A 22 -23.80 -2.23 -38.27
N TRP A 23 -24.29 -1.30 -37.45
CA TRP A 23 -23.76 -1.06 -36.09
C TRP A 23 -23.97 -2.27 -35.18
N TRP A 24 -25.20 -2.80 -35.14
CA TRP A 24 -25.54 -3.90 -34.24
C TRP A 24 -25.05 -5.27 -34.69
N ASN A 25 -24.97 -5.51 -36.01
CA ASN A 25 -24.65 -6.83 -36.56
C ASN A 25 -23.28 -6.91 -37.25
N GLY A 26 -22.56 -5.78 -37.34
CA GLY A 26 -21.31 -5.69 -38.09
C GLY A 26 -21.49 -5.75 -39.62
N PRO A 27 -20.38 -5.74 -40.37
CA PRO A 27 -20.39 -5.87 -41.83
C PRO A 27 -20.88 -7.26 -42.28
N GLU A 28 -21.62 -7.29 -43.39
CA GLU A 28 -22.23 -8.52 -43.92
C GLU A 28 -21.19 -9.62 -44.20
N PHE A 29 -20.03 -9.25 -44.74
CA PHE A 29 -18.97 -10.20 -45.13
C PHE A 29 -18.45 -11.04 -43.96
N LEU A 30 -18.53 -10.56 -42.72
CA LEU A 30 -18.11 -11.34 -41.54
C LEU A 30 -19.02 -12.55 -41.27
N LYS A 31 -20.24 -12.55 -41.81
CA LYS A 31 -21.18 -13.67 -41.72
C LYS A 31 -20.96 -14.69 -42.85
N GLU A 32 -20.21 -14.32 -43.88
CA GLU A 32 -19.86 -15.20 -44.98
C GLU A 32 -18.61 -16.03 -44.68
N ASN A 33 -18.31 -16.99 -45.55
CA ASN A 33 -17.12 -17.82 -45.44
C ASN A 33 -15.84 -16.94 -45.43
N PRO A 34 -14.87 -17.18 -44.53
CA PRO A 34 -13.58 -16.46 -44.49
C PRO A 34 -12.86 -16.28 -45.83
N GLU A 35 -13.09 -17.17 -46.80
CA GLU A 35 -12.51 -17.05 -48.14
C GLU A 35 -13.11 -15.90 -48.99
N SER A 36 -14.35 -15.46 -48.71
CA SER A 36 -14.99 -14.33 -49.39
C SER A 36 -14.68 -12.98 -48.74
N TRP A 37 -13.91 -12.96 -47.65
CA TRP A 37 -13.60 -11.73 -46.94
C TRP A 37 -12.72 -10.80 -47.80
N PRO A 38 -12.90 -9.48 -47.70
CA PRO A 38 -12.07 -8.53 -48.42
C PRO A 38 -10.61 -8.72 -48.00
N LYS A 39 -9.76 -9.03 -48.99
CA LYS A 39 -8.32 -9.16 -48.77
C LYS A 39 -7.79 -7.80 -48.36
N SER A 40 -7.16 -7.71 -47.19
CA SER A 40 -6.50 -6.49 -46.74
C SER A 40 -5.54 -6.02 -47.82
N ALA A 41 -5.71 -4.78 -48.30
CA ALA A 41 -4.72 -4.15 -49.15
C ALA A 41 -3.39 -4.20 -48.39
N THR A 42 -2.39 -4.82 -49.00
CA THR A 42 -1.02 -4.85 -48.50
C THR A 42 -0.65 -3.41 -48.13
N THR A 43 -0.44 -3.13 -46.84
CA THR A 43 0.02 -1.83 -46.40
C THR A 43 1.41 -1.63 -46.99
N ASN A 44 1.47 -0.92 -48.12
CA ASN A 44 2.71 -0.31 -48.58
C ASN A 44 3.21 0.54 -47.40
N THR A 45 4.43 0.28 -46.96
CA THR A 45 5.12 0.96 -45.88
C THR A 45 5.11 2.46 -46.14
N ASN A 46 4.16 3.17 -45.55
CA ASN A 46 4.10 4.62 -45.60
C ASN A 46 5.19 5.14 -44.65
N GLU A 47 6.31 5.62 -45.19
CA GLU A 47 7.44 6.23 -44.45
C GLU A 47 7.01 7.34 -43.46
N LEU A 48 5.82 7.91 -43.65
CA LEU A 48 5.18 8.86 -42.73
C LEU A 48 4.72 8.22 -41.41
N ALA A 49 4.25 6.97 -41.42
CA ALA A 49 3.84 6.25 -40.22
C ALA A 49 5.06 5.88 -39.35
N ASP A 50 6.19 5.55 -40.00
CA ASP A 50 7.44 5.24 -39.31
C ASP A 50 8.06 6.47 -38.62
N LYS A 51 7.83 7.68 -39.14
CA LYS A 51 8.27 8.95 -38.52
C LYS A 51 7.45 9.33 -37.28
N GLU A 52 6.17 8.98 -37.20
CA GLU A 52 5.34 9.20 -36.00
C GLU A 52 5.70 8.22 -34.86
N LEU A 53 6.08 6.98 -35.20
CA LEU A 53 6.58 5.96 -34.26
C LEU A 53 7.86 6.41 -33.50
N LEU A 54 8.64 7.32 -34.07
CA LEU A 54 9.85 7.88 -33.45
C LEU A 54 9.57 9.00 -32.44
N LYS A 55 8.42 9.67 -32.50
CA LYS A 55 8.05 10.73 -31.55
C LYS A 55 7.32 10.20 -30.32
N HIS A 56 6.60 9.10 -30.45
CA HIS A 56 5.91 8.43 -29.36
C HIS A 56 6.25 6.94 -29.42
N PRO A 57 7.17 6.43 -28.59
CA PRO A 57 7.45 5.00 -28.62
C PRO A 57 6.14 4.27 -28.33
N PRO A 58 5.68 3.37 -29.20
CA PRO A 58 4.48 2.60 -28.93
C PRO A 58 4.70 1.85 -27.61
N VAL A 59 3.75 1.97 -26.69
CA VAL A 59 3.62 1.02 -25.59
C VAL A 59 3.17 -0.29 -26.21
N VAL A 60 4.13 -1.01 -26.79
CA VAL A 60 3.96 -2.38 -27.24
C VAL A 60 3.71 -3.17 -25.96
N THR A 61 2.44 -3.47 -25.68
CA THR A 61 2.10 -4.48 -24.68
C THR A 61 2.46 -5.82 -25.31
N SER A 62 3.75 -6.12 -25.36
CA SER A 62 4.25 -7.42 -25.74
C SER A 62 3.79 -8.37 -24.65
N SER A 63 2.78 -9.18 -24.95
CA SER A 63 2.53 -10.41 -24.22
C SER A 63 3.72 -11.33 -24.48
N LEU A 64 4.81 -11.13 -23.75
CA LEU A 64 5.94 -12.04 -23.74
C LEU A 64 5.43 -13.39 -23.23
N PRO A 65 5.45 -14.47 -24.04
CA PRO A 65 5.42 -15.80 -23.46
C PRO A 65 6.69 -15.89 -22.62
N CYS A 66 6.52 -16.14 -21.32
CA CYS A 66 7.61 -16.17 -20.36
C CYS A 66 8.47 -17.42 -20.60
N VAL A 67 9.34 -17.40 -21.60
CA VAL A 67 10.44 -18.37 -21.75
C VAL A 67 11.68 -17.70 -21.18
N SER A 68 11.77 -17.67 -19.85
CA SER A 68 13.01 -17.26 -19.19
C SER A 68 13.98 -18.43 -19.22
N LYS A 69 15.14 -18.20 -19.83
CA LYS A 69 16.36 -19.00 -19.64
C LYS A 69 16.56 -19.28 -18.14
N ASN A 70 17.05 -20.49 -17.84
CA ASN A 70 17.32 -21.11 -16.54
C ASN A 70 17.93 -20.16 -15.47
N VAL A 71 17.13 -19.25 -14.94
CA VAL A 71 17.29 -18.68 -13.61
C VAL A 71 16.19 -19.35 -12.82
N SER A 72 16.54 -20.03 -11.72
CA SER A 72 15.57 -20.56 -10.77
C SER A 72 14.75 -19.41 -10.19
N ARG A 73 13.72 -18.98 -10.94
CA ARG A 73 12.71 -18.04 -10.48
C ARG A 73 11.90 -18.78 -9.43
N VAL A 74 12.38 -18.75 -8.19
CA VAL A 74 11.48 -18.97 -7.06
C VAL A 74 10.36 -17.96 -7.25
N ALA A 75 9.14 -18.45 -7.48
CA ALA A 75 7.96 -17.61 -7.66
C ALA A 75 7.81 -16.76 -6.39
N ASN A 76 8.19 -15.48 -6.50
CA ASN A 76 8.15 -14.53 -5.40
C ASN A 76 6.92 -13.64 -5.59
N LEU A 77 6.14 -13.43 -4.52
CA LEU A 77 4.93 -12.62 -4.57
C LEU A 77 5.21 -11.18 -4.99
N GLU A 78 6.38 -10.65 -4.66
CA GLU A 78 6.80 -9.29 -5.05
C GLU A 78 6.90 -9.13 -6.57
N ASN A 79 7.16 -10.21 -7.32
CA ASN A 79 7.19 -10.17 -8.78
C ASN A 79 5.79 -10.16 -9.42
N ILE A 80 4.77 -10.58 -8.67
CA ILE A 80 3.39 -10.68 -9.16
C ILE A 80 2.56 -9.49 -8.68
N ILE A 81 2.77 -9.08 -7.43
CA ILE A 81 2.03 -8.04 -6.75
C ILE A 81 3.03 -6.99 -6.27
N ASP A 82 3.00 -5.83 -6.92
CA ASP A 82 3.81 -4.68 -6.54
C ASP A 82 3.35 -4.13 -5.18
N ILE A 83 4.14 -4.42 -4.15
CA ILE A 83 3.83 -4.07 -2.75
C ILE A 83 3.84 -2.55 -2.50
N GLU A 84 4.56 -1.78 -3.31
CA GLU A 84 4.68 -0.33 -3.13
C GLU A 84 3.36 0.41 -3.40
N ARG A 85 2.45 -0.23 -4.16
CA ARG A 85 1.12 0.31 -4.47
C ARG A 85 0.13 0.26 -3.30
N TYR A 86 0.51 -0.37 -2.19
CA TYR A 86 -0.38 -0.58 -1.05
C TYR A 86 -0.01 0.34 0.12
N SER A 87 -1.03 0.94 0.73
CA SER A 87 -0.90 1.81 1.91
C SER A 87 -1.23 1.11 3.23
N THR A 88 -2.02 0.03 3.17
CA THR A 88 -2.44 -0.77 4.33
C THR A 88 -2.19 -2.26 4.12
N LYS A 89 -1.79 -2.96 5.20
CA LYS A 89 -1.55 -4.41 5.18
C LYS A 89 -2.83 -5.20 4.84
N ILE A 90 -3.96 -4.84 5.42
CA ILE A 90 -5.25 -5.51 5.15
C ILE A 90 -5.60 -5.50 3.66
N LYS A 91 -5.41 -4.36 2.96
CA LYS A 91 -5.70 -4.26 1.52
C LYS A 91 -4.76 -5.16 0.71
N LEU A 92 -3.48 -5.17 1.05
CA LEU A 92 -2.49 -6.08 0.45
C LEU A 92 -2.92 -7.54 0.61
N LEU A 93 -3.21 -7.98 1.84
CA LEU A 93 -3.61 -9.36 2.12
C LEU A 93 -4.90 -9.76 1.40
N ARG A 94 -5.89 -8.87 1.34
CA ARG A 94 -7.15 -9.13 0.62
C ARG A 94 -6.93 -9.31 -0.88
N VAL A 95 -6.13 -8.44 -1.51
CA VAL A 95 -5.84 -8.57 -2.94
C VAL A 95 -5.06 -9.86 -3.21
N THR A 96 -4.03 -10.14 -2.40
CA THR A 96 -3.27 -11.39 -2.52
C THR A 96 -4.16 -12.62 -2.36
N ALA A 97 -5.07 -12.63 -1.38
CA ALA A 97 -6.00 -13.73 -1.18
C ALA A 97 -6.94 -13.93 -2.38
N ILE A 98 -7.42 -12.84 -3.00
CA ILE A 98 -8.25 -12.90 -4.22
C ILE A 98 -7.44 -13.47 -5.39
N VAL A 99 -6.22 -12.99 -5.60
CA VAL A 99 -5.32 -13.48 -6.67
C VAL A 99 -5.04 -14.97 -6.47
N MET A 100 -4.72 -15.40 -5.24
CA MET A 100 -4.46 -16.81 -4.93
C MET A 100 -5.71 -17.67 -5.11
N ARG A 101 -6.90 -17.16 -4.75
CA ARG A 101 -8.18 -17.83 -5.01
C ARG A 101 -8.42 -18.00 -6.51
N PHE A 102 -8.19 -16.97 -7.32
CA PHE A 102 -8.31 -17.03 -8.77
C PHE A 102 -7.36 -18.08 -9.37
N VAL A 103 -6.09 -18.10 -8.93
CA VAL A 103 -5.12 -19.13 -9.36
C VAL A 103 -5.58 -20.54 -8.98
N LYS A 104 -6.16 -20.74 -7.78
CA LYS A 104 -6.72 -22.04 -7.35
C LYS A 104 -7.89 -22.48 -8.24
N LEU A 105 -8.75 -21.55 -8.65
CA LEU A 105 -9.86 -21.82 -9.59
C LEU A 105 -9.33 -22.27 -10.96
N LEU A 106 -8.32 -21.58 -11.49
CA LEU A 106 -7.68 -21.96 -12.77
C LEU A 106 -7.02 -23.34 -12.70
N LYS A 107 -6.44 -23.72 -11.56
CA LYS A 107 -5.78 -25.02 -11.34
C LYS A 107 -6.76 -26.20 -11.12
N ARG A 108 -8.08 -26.00 -11.26
CA ARG A 108 -9.14 -27.03 -11.18
C ARG A 108 -9.04 -27.96 -9.95
N LYS A 109 -9.06 -27.40 -8.74
CA LYS A 109 -9.17 -28.19 -7.48
C LYS A 109 -10.05 -27.59 -6.38
N ALA A 110 -10.98 -26.69 -6.67
CA ALA A 110 -11.91 -26.23 -5.63
C ALA A 110 -13.23 -25.70 -6.21
N ASN A 111 -14.34 -26.22 -5.70
CA ASN A 111 -15.60 -25.50 -5.65
C ASN A 111 -15.43 -24.44 -4.55
N VAL A 112 -15.11 -23.18 -4.90
CA VAL A 112 -14.90 -22.15 -3.87
C VAL A 112 -16.28 -21.66 -3.39
N PRO A 113 -16.68 -21.92 -2.13
CA PRO A 113 -18.10 -21.86 -1.75
C PRO A 113 -18.62 -20.46 -1.42
N THR A 114 -17.79 -19.42 -1.37
CA THR A 114 -18.15 -18.18 -0.67
C THR A 114 -17.84 -16.89 -1.44
N LYS A 115 -18.85 -16.00 -1.49
CA LYS A 115 -18.78 -14.62 -1.97
C LYS A 115 -17.73 -13.79 -1.22
N HIS A 116 -17.43 -14.14 0.03
CA HIS A 116 -16.52 -13.41 0.91
C HIS A 116 -15.18 -14.15 1.11
N LEU A 117 -14.12 -13.39 1.38
CA LEU A 117 -12.81 -13.92 1.78
C LEU A 117 -12.91 -14.55 3.17
N THR A 118 -12.29 -15.72 3.35
CA THR A 118 -12.23 -16.39 4.64
C THR A 118 -11.02 -15.92 5.45
N ARG A 119 -11.07 -16.11 6.77
CA ARG A 119 -9.94 -15.81 7.65
C ARG A 119 -8.69 -16.63 7.25
N ASP A 120 -8.88 -17.88 6.86
CA ASP A 120 -7.77 -18.77 6.51
C ASP A 120 -7.08 -18.34 5.21
N GLU A 121 -7.82 -17.79 4.25
CA GLU A 121 -7.21 -17.22 3.05
C GLU A 121 -6.36 -15.98 3.35
N LEU A 122 -6.82 -15.12 4.26
CA LEU A 122 -6.04 -13.95 4.70
C LEU A 122 -4.79 -14.38 5.48
N ARG A 123 -4.91 -15.38 6.36
CA ARG A 123 -3.77 -15.98 7.07
C ARG A 123 -2.77 -16.61 6.11
N THR A 124 -3.25 -17.35 5.11
CA THR A 124 -2.39 -17.95 4.09
C THR A 124 -1.64 -16.87 3.31
N ALA A 125 -2.35 -15.82 2.89
CA ALA A 125 -1.73 -14.68 2.20
C ALA A 125 -0.68 -13.98 3.06
N GLU A 126 -0.91 -13.84 4.37
CA GLU A 126 0.06 -13.25 5.30
C GLU A 126 1.31 -14.11 5.44
N ILE A 127 1.14 -15.42 5.65
CA ILE A 127 2.27 -16.37 5.71
C ILE A 127 3.06 -16.34 4.42
N ASP A 128 2.39 -16.34 3.27
CA ASP A 128 3.05 -16.34 1.97
C ASP A 128 3.84 -15.05 1.74
N TRP A 129 3.32 -13.89 2.15
CA TRP A 129 4.08 -12.63 2.14
C TRP A 129 5.31 -12.69 3.02
N ILE A 130 5.18 -13.17 4.25
CA ILE A 130 6.31 -13.29 5.17
C ILE A 130 7.38 -14.21 4.58
N LYS A 131 7.00 -15.36 4.01
CA LYS A 131 7.92 -16.26 3.29
C LYS A 131 8.64 -15.52 2.17
N SER A 132 7.90 -14.76 1.37
CA SER A 132 8.43 -13.97 0.27
C SER A 132 9.53 -13.01 0.74
N VAL A 133 9.23 -12.25 1.79
CA VAL A 133 10.14 -11.27 2.41
C VAL A 133 11.39 -11.95 2.98
N GLN A 134 11.20 -13.08 3.67
CA GLN A 134 12.30 -13.84 4.25
C GLN A 134 13.18 -14.48 3.18
N THR A 135 12.62 -14.99 2.09
CA THR A 135 13.40 -15.53 0.97
C THR A 135 14.19 -14.45 0.25
N CYS A 136 13.67 -13.21 0.17
CA CYS A 136 14.42 -12.07 -0.35
C CYS A 136 15.56 -11.64 0.58
N SER A 137 15.29 -11.56 1.89
CA SER A 137 16.17 -10.88 2.84
C SER A 137 17.13 -11.80 3.61
N PHE A 138 16.77 -13.07 3.76
CA PHE A 138 17.45 -14.07 4.60
C PHE A 138 17.74 -15.36 3.83
N LYS A 139 18.04 -15.24 2.53
CA LYS A 139 18.25 -16.40 1.63
C LYS A 139 19.36 -17.33 2.14
N THR A 140 20.43 -16.77 2.67
CA THR A 140 21.57 -17.48 3.24
C THR A 140 21.17 -18.32 4.45
N GLU A 141 20.43 -17.72 5.37
CA GLU A 141 19.94 -18.33 6.60
C GLU A 141 18.91 -19.40 6.29
N GLN A 142 17.99 -19.13 5.35
CA GLN A 142 16.98 -20.08 4.92
C GLN A 142 17.62 -21.35 4.34
N ASN A 143 18.65 -21.19 3.50
CA ASN A 143 19.39 -22.32 2.94
C ASN A 143 20.20 -23.09 3.99
N ALA A 144 20.79 -22.39 4.97
CA ALA A 144 21.52 -23.03 6.06
C ALA A 144 20.58 -23.88 6.93
N LEU A 145 19.44 -23.32 7.33
CA LEU A 145 18.43 -23.99 8.15
C LEU A 145 17.82 -25.21 7.43
N MET A 146 17.53 -25.10 6.13
CA MET A 146 17.04 -26.25 5.34
C MET A 146 18.06 -27.40 5.24
N LYS A 147 19.36 -27.10 5.32
CA LYS A 147 20.44 -28.09 5.30
C LYS A 147 20.81 -28.62 6.69
N GLY A 148 20.09 -28.23 7.74
CA GLY A 148 20.40 -28.57 9.13
C GLY A 148 21.67 -27.91 9.66
N GLY A 149 22.18 -26.87 8.98
CA GLY A 149 23.36 -26.11 9.38
C GLY A 149 23.03 -24.90 10.25
N MET A 150 24.05 -24.28 10.83
CA MET A 150 23.90 -23.06 11.63
C MET A 150 23.80 -21.82 10.72
N ALA A 151 22.83 -20.96 10.99
CA ALA A 151 22.67 -19.68 10.30
C ALA A 151 23.62 -18.62 10.87
N CYS A 152 24.10 -17.69 10.01
CA CYS A 152 25.08 -16.64 10.37
C CYS A 152 24.59 -15.69 11.48
N LEU A 153 23.27 -15.55 11.65
CA LEU A 153 22.63 -14.83 12.75
C LEU A 153 22.62 -15.67 14.05
N HIS A 154 23.79 -16.15 14.46
CA HIS A 154 23.97 -17.07 15.60
C HIS A 154 23.35 -16.56 16.90
N GLN A 155 23.39 -15.24 17.13
CA GLN A 155 22.82 -14.61 18.33
C GLN A 155 21.31 -14.87 18.49
N PHE A 156 20.59 -15.11 17.39
CA PHE A 156 19.14 -15.27 17.40
C PHE A 156 18.68 -16.74 17.40
N GLU A 157 19.62 -17.71 17.40
CA GLU A 157 19.33 -19.15 17.38
C GLU A 157 18.15 -19.49 16.44
N LEU A 158 18.27 -19.12 15.17
CA LEU A 158 17.17 -19.19 14.22
C LEU A 158 16.65 -20.62 14.02
N GLN A 159 15.33 -20.76 13.88
CA GLN A 159 14.63 -22.03 13.66
C GLN A 159 13.52 -21.85 12.62
N LEU A 160 13.04 -22.96 12.06
CA LEU A 160 11.87 -22.96 11.19
C LEU A 160 10.63 -23.36 12.00
N ASP A 161 9.58 -22.55 11.92
CA ASP A 161 8.26 -22.89 12.44
C ASP A 161 7.58 -23.96 11.55
N THR A 162 6.49 -24.53 12.04
CA THR A 162 5.54 -25.41 11.34
C THR A 162 5.14 -24.92 9.95
N ASN A 163 5.05 -23.60 9.76
CA ASN A 163 4.74 -23.00 8.47
C ASN A 163 5.95 -22.83 7.55
N GLY A 164 7.16 -23.20 7.97
CA GLY A 164 8.42 -22.97 7.26
C GLY A 164 8.90 -21.52 7.31
N LEU A 165 8.45 -20.76 8.31
CA LEU A 165 8.89 -19.38 8.57
C LEU A 165 10.13 -19.39 9.46
N ILE A 166 11.06 -18.48 9.21
CA ILE A 166 12.22 -18.28 10.08
C ILE A 166 11.76 -17.54 11.34
N CYS A 167 12.00 -18.15 12.49
CA CYS A 167 11.71 -17.61 13.81
C CYS A 167 12.99 -17.50 14.63
N CYS A 168 13.04 -16.51 15.52
CA CYS A 168 14.08 -16.42 16.54
C CYS A 168 13.70 -17.33 17.70
N LYS A 169 14.66 -18.07 18.26
CA LYS A 169 14.42 -18.81 19.50
C LYS A 169 14.53 -17.87 20.69
N GLY A 170 13.45 -17.75 21.46
CA GLY A 170 13.40 -16.89 22.64
C GLY A 170 13.82 -17.60 23.93
N ARG A 171 13.84 -16.83 25.02
CA ARG A 171 14.11 -17.34 26.39
C ARG A 171 12.83 -17.60 27.20
N LEU A 172 11.66 -17.37 26.61
CA LEU A 172 10.36 -17.42 27.28
C LEU A 172 9.67 -18.80 27.17
N HIS A 173 10.41 -19.88 26.91
CA HIS A 173 9.81 -21.18 26.64
C HIS A 173 8.93 -21.71 27.80
N ASN A 174 9.33 -21.41 29.04
CA ASN A 174 8.63 -21.77 30.28
C ASN A 174 7.52 -20.77 30.67
N ALA A 175 7.43 -19.62 30.01
CA ALA A 175 6.43 -18.63 30.35
C ALA A 175 5.05 -19.05 29.82
N ASP A 176 4.00 -18.72 30.56
CA ASP A 176 2.62 -18.88 30.11
C ASP A 176 2.23 -17.73 29.16
N VAL A 177 2.81 -17.78 27.96
CA VAL A 177 2.61 -16.82 26.88
C VAL A 177 2.40 -17.55 25.56
N PRO A 178 1.77 -16.92 24.56
CA PRO A 178 1.56 -17.54 23.25
C PRO A 178 2.88 -17.96 22.61
N GLU A 179 2.86 -19.07 21.85
CA GLU A 179 4.04 -19.61 21.18
C GLU A 179 4.70 -18.59 20.23
N SER A 180 3.90 -17.75 19.57
CA SER A 180 4.40 -16.66 18.72
C SER A 180 5.24 -15.63 19.48
N SER A 181 5.00 -15.45 20.78
CA SER A 181 5.78 -14.56 21.64
C SER A 181 7.04 -15.24 22.17
N LYS A 182 7.02 -16.57 22.28
CA LYS A 182 8.20 -17.38 22.64
C LYS A 182 9.19 -17.41 21.48
N ASN A 183 8.69 -17.60 20.27
CA ASN A 183 9.47 -17.78 19.06
C ASN A 183 9.02 -16.80 17.97
N PRO A 184 9.34 -15.49 18.10
CA PRO A 184 8.86 -14.48 17.17
C PRO A 184 9.48 -14.61 15.77
N ILE A 185 8.67 -14.35 14.75
CA ILE A 185 9.03 -14.44 13.33
C ILE A 185 10.01 -13.32 12.98
N ILE A 186 11.16 -13.65 12.38
CA ILE A 186 12.16 -12.64 12.02
C ILE A 186 11.73 -11.86 10.77
N LEU A 187 11.88 -10.53 10.81
CA LEU A 187 11.59 -9.65 9.68
C LEU A 187 12.74 -8.64 9.44
N PRO A 188 13.01 -8.28 8.18
CA PRO A 188 13.98 -7.24 7.86
C PRO A 188 13.48 -5.86 8.28
N SER A 189 14.40 -4.98 8.64
CA SER A 189 14.11 -3.61 9.06
C SER A 189 13.61 -2.71 7.93
N ARG A 190 14.16 -2.92 6.73
CA ARG A 190 13.91 -2.11 5.53
C ARG A 190 13.17 -2.95 4.51
N HIS A 191 11.86 -3.03 4.66
CA HIS A 191 10.99 -3.66 3.69
C HIS A 191 9.59 -3.05 3.77
N ARG A 192 8.92 -2.91 2.62
CA ARG A 192 7.58 -2.29 2.57
C ARG A 192 6.55 -3.06 3.38
N PHE A 193 6.60 -4.40 3.32
CA PHE A 193 5.73 -5.26 4.15
C PHE A 193 5.92 -4.97 5.65
N THR A 194 7.17 -4.86 6.11
CA THR A 194 7.48 -4.52 7.50
C THR A 194 6.91 -3.15 7.87
N GLU A 195 7.02 -2.16 6.99
CA GLU A 195 6.44 -0.83 7.20
C GLU A 195 4.91 -0.88 7.34
N LEU A 196 4.23 -1.62 6.46
CA LEU A 196 2.78 -1.81 6.51
C LEU A 196 2.34 -2.52 7.79
N LEU A 197 3.11 -3.51 8.24
CA LEU A 197 2.88 -4.23 9.50
C LEU A 197 3.06 -3.34 10.71
N ILE A 198 4.12 -2.51 10.74
CA ILE A 198 4.33 -1.53 11.81
C ILE A 198 3.17 -0.54 11.86
N ARG A 199 2.71 -0.05 10.70
CA ARG A 199 1.58 0.90 10.62
C ARG A 199 0.30 0.28 11.18
N GLU A 200 -0.04 -0.93 10.75
CA GLU A 200 -1.19 -1.68 11.27
C GLU A 200 -1.11 -1.83 12.79
N ARG A 201 0.04 -2.27 13.32
CA ARG A 201 0.21 -2.43 14.77
C ARG A 201 0.16 -1.13 15.55
N HIS A 202 0.67 -0.05 14.98
CA HIS A 202 0.58 1.28 15.58
C HIS A 202 -0.87 1.80 15.64
N GLU A 203 -1.67 1.52 14.61
CA GLU A 203 -3.10 1.82 14.57
C GLU A 203 -3.90 0.94 15.54
N ASP A 204 -3.64 -0.37 15.59
CA ASP A 204 -4.31 -1.35 16.47
C ASP A 204 -4.20 -0.99 17.95
N ILE A 205 -3.04 -0.48 18.38
CA ILE A 205 -2.83 -0.08 19.77
C ILE A 205 -3.30 1.34 20.06
N HIS A 206 -4.01 2.00 19.14
CA HIS A 206 -4.52 3.36 19.29
C HIS A 206 -3.42 4.42 19.38
N HIS A 207 -2.47 4.37 18.44
CA HIS A 207 -1.45 5.41 18.26
C HIS A 207 -0.52 5.64 19.45
N GLN A 208 -0.27 4.59 20.25
CA GLN A 208 0.69 4.67 21.36
C GLN A 208 2.11 4.87 20.84
N GLY A 209 3.00 5.25 21.75
CA GLY A 209 4.37 5.62 21.44
C GLY A 209 5.19 4.50 20.77
N ILE A 210 6.41 4.87 20.36
CA ILE A 210 7.34 3.97 19.66
C ILE A 210 7.63 2.69 20.48
N ARG A 211 7.75 2.82 21.81
CA ARG A 211 8.05 1.70 22.71
C ARG A 211 6.89 0.70 22.76
N ASP A 212 5.67 1.19 22.88
CA ASP A 212 4.47 0.36 22.99
C ASP A 212 4.18 -0.33 21.65
N THR A 213 4.36 0.40 20.55
CA THR A 213 4.31 -0.17 19.18
C THR A 213 5.32 -1.29 19.01
N LEU A 214 6.57 -1.08 19.42
CA LEU A 214 7.62 -2.10 19.33
C LEU A 214 7.32 -3.32 20.22
N ASN A 215 6.78 -3.10 21.42
CA ASN A 215 6.42 -4.18 22.34
C ASN A 215 5.24 -5.01 21.83
N SER A 216 4.23 -4.38 21.24
CA SER A 216 3.12 -5.07 20.58
C SER A 216 3.63 -5.94 19.42
N ILE A 217 4.51 -5.41 18.57
CA ILE A 217 5.12 -6.16 17.48
C ILE A 217 5.87 -7.39 17.99
N ARG A 218 6.64 -7.25 19.08
CA ARG A 218 7.45 -8.32 19.67
C ARG A 218 6.67 -9.52 20.20
N GLN A 219 5.35 -9.39 20.36
CA GLN A 219 4.49 -10.54 20.70
C GLN A 219 4.41 -11.58 19.57
N GLN A 220 4.78 -11.21 18.35
CA GLN A 220 4.69 -12.09 17.17
C GLN A 220 5.89 -12.00 16.22
N TYR A 221 6.56 -10.84 16.15
CA TYR A 221 7.60 -10.56 15.17
C TYR A 221 8.84 -9.96 15.80
N TRP A 222 10.00 -10.38 15.31
CA TRP A 222 11.30 -9.82 15.64
C TRP A 222 11.86 -9.05 14.45
N ILE A 223 11.60 -7.73 14.42
CA ILE A 223 12.14 -6.86 13.38
C ILE A 223 13.58 -6.49 13.72
N LEU A 224 14.52 -6.77 12.80
CA LEU A 224 15.91 -6.33 12.95
C LEU A 224 15.96 -4.81 13.10
N LYS A 225 16.81 -4.29 13.99
CA LYS A 225 16.86 -2.84 14.29
C LYS A 225 15.46 -2.25 14.57
N GLY A 226 14.58 -3.00 15.25
CA GLY A 226 13.14 -2.70 15.34
C GLY A 226 12.79 -1.27 15.75
N ARG A 227 13.50 -0.66 16.71
CA ARG A 227 13.25 0.75 17.09
C ARG A 227 13.51 1.72 15.94
N GLU A 228 14.54 1.49 15.13
CA GLU A 228 14.86 2.30 13.95
C GLU A 228 13.82 2.11 12.84
N ALA A 229 13.22 0.92 12.73
CA ALA A 229 12.14 0.66 11.78
C ALA A 229 10.81 1.30 12.22
N VAL A 230 10.47 1.26 13.51
CA VAL A 230 9.20 1.80 14.05
C VAL A 230 9.17 3.33 14.06
N LYS A 231 10.26 3.97 14.51
CA LYS A 231 10.36 5.42 14.66
C LYS A 231 9.91 6.23 13.42
N PRO A 232 10.33 5.94 12.18
CA PRO A 232 9.88 6.70 11.01
C PRO A 232 8.41 6.45 10.63
N VAL A 233 7.83 5.31 11.01
CA VAL A 233 6.40 5.04 10.75
C VAL A 233 5.54 5.86 11.70
N THR A 234 5.82 5.83 13.00
CA THR A 234 5.12 6.62 14.01
C THR A 234 5.24 8.12 13.74
N ARG A 235 6.44 8.61 13.40
CA ARG A 235 6.67 10.05 13.11
C ARG A 235 5.94 10.57 11.87
N ARG A 236 5.68 9.71 10.89
CA ARG A 236 4.92 10.05 9.67
C ARG A 236 3.42 9.82 9.84
N CYS A 237 2.97 9.36 11.00
CA CYS A 237 1.55 9.16 11.28
C CYS A 237 0.87 10.53 11.45
N VAL A 238 -0.04 10.87 10.54
CA VAL A 238 -0.76 12.15 10.55
C VAL A 238 -1.55 12.35 11.85
N VAL A 239 -2.12 11.28 12.41
CA VAL A 239 -2.85 11.32 13.69
C VAL A 239 -1.90 11.73 14.82
N CYS A 240 -0.77 11.03 14.98
CA CYS A 240 0.24 11.40 15.98
C CYS A 240 0.78 12.81 15.75
N THR A 241 1.10 13.18 14.50
CA THR A 241 1.59 14.53 14.19
C THR A 241 0.59 15.61 14.59
N ARG A 242 -0.71 15.37 14.41
CA ARG A 242 -1.76 16.30 14.81
C ARG A 242 -1.89 16.41 16.33
N HIS A 243 -1.77 15.30 17.06
CA HIS A 243 -1.88 15.28 18.52
C HIS A 243 -0.62 15.77 19.25
N GLU A 244 0.56 15.43 18.74
CA GLU A 244 1.87 15.86 19.26
C GLU A 244 2.33 17.21 18.71
N GLY A 245 1.55 17.79 17.78
CA GLY A 245 1.85 19.05 17.13
C GLY A 245 2.07 20.15 18.16
N LYS A 246 3.29 20.71 18.19
CA LYS A 246 3.60 21.85 19.05
C LYS A 246 2.80 23.06 18.59
N SER A 247 2.38 23.89 19.54
CA SER A 247 1.87 25.22 19.21
C SER A 247 2.91 25.99 18.40
N PHE A 248 2.45 26.93 17.58
CA PHE A 248 3.35 27.89 16.97
C PHE A 248 4.18 28.53 18.10
N PRO A 249 5.54 28.51 18.01
CA PRO A 249 6.36 29.09 19.06
C PRO A 249 6.01 30.57 19.15
N THR A 250 5.74 31.05 20.37
CA THR A 250 5.54 32.48 20.58
C THR A 250 6.79 33.19 20.07
N PRO A 251 6.65 34.23 19.21
CA PRO A 251 7.80 35.03 18.83
C PRO A 251 8.48 35.57 20.11
N PRO A 252 9.80 35.83 20.09
CA PRO A 252 10.44 36.50 21.20
C PRO A 252 9.66 37.76 21.54
N MET A 253 9.37 37.98 22.83
CA MET A 253 8.68 39.20 23.23
C MET A 253 9.57 40.39 22.84
N PRO A 254 9.04 41.38 22.13
CA PRO A 254 9.80 42.58 21.84
C PRO A 254 10.15 43.29 23.15
N ASP A 255 11.18 44.14 23.10
CA ASP A 255 11.51 45.01 24.23
C ASP A 255 10.28 45.83 24.63
N LEU A 256 10.14 46.08 25.95
CA LEU A 256 9.04 46.88 26.46
C LEU A 256 9.14 48.30 25.85
N PRO A 257 8.01 48.90 25.42
CA PRO A 257 8.03 50.24 24.89
C PRO A 257 8.50 51.24 25.96
N THR A 258 9.20 52.27 25.54
CA THR A 258 9.81 53.30 26.40
C THR A 258 8.82 53.88 27.43
N ASN A 259 7.57 54.10 27.02
CA ASN A 259 6.51 54.60 27.89
C ASN A 259 6.10 53.67 29.04
N ARG A 260 6.50 52.39 29.05
CA ARG A 260 6.30 51.46 30.17
C ARG A 260 7.45 51.43 31.17
N VAL A 261 8.63 51.89 30.77
CA VAL A 261 9.86 51.79 31.58
C VAL A 261 10.35 53.15 32.07
N ASP A 262 10.01 54.22 31.36
CA ASP A 262 10.37 55.58 31.73
C ASP A 262 9.47 56.11 32.85
N VAL A 263 10.09 56.79 33.81
CA VAL A 263 9.36 57.53 34.84
C VAL A 263 8.59 58.67 34.18
N SER A 264 7.27 58.66 34.33
CA SER A 264 6.38 59.67 33.76
C SER A 264 5.37 60.16 34.81
N PRO A 265 4.91 61.43 34.73
CA PRO A 265 3.86 61.92 35.61
C PRO A 265 2.56 61.11 35.48
N PRO A 266 1.70 61.10 36.51
CA PRO A 266 0.39 60.46 36.43
C PRO A 266 -0.39 60.92 35.18
N PHE A 267 -1.07 59.98 34.51
CA PHE A 267 -1.87 60.20 33.29
C PHE A 267 -1.11 60.61 32.02
N ALA A 268 0.23 60.66 32.03
CA ALA A 268 1.02 60.96 30.83
C ALA A 268 0.89 59.88 29.73
N ASN A 269 0.71 58.62 30.15
CA ASN A 269 0.52 57.47 29.27
C ASN A 269 -0.74 56.72 29.71
N THR A 270 -1.73 56.57 28.82
CA THR A 270 -2.98 55.84 29.10
C THR A 270 -3.14 54.68 28.12
N GLY A 271 -3.30 53.46 28.63
CA GLY A 271 -3.66 52.29 27.83
C GLY A 271 -5.17 52.13 27.78
N VAL A 272 -5.74 52.07 26.57
CA VAL A 272 -7.16 51.79 26.36
C VAL A 272 -7.26 50.48 25.59
N ASP A 273 -8.11 49.58 26.07
CA ASP A 273 -8.45 48.34 25.39
C ASP A 273 -9.97 48.18 25.36
N TYR A 274 -10.48 47.52 24.33
CA TYR A 274 -11.90 47.21 24.26
C TYR A 274 -12.17 45.91 25.02
N ALA A 275 -13.11 45.97 25.96
CA ALA A 275 -13.72 44.75 26.46
C ALA A 275 -14.55 44.11 25.34
N GLY A 276 -14.44 42.79 25.18
CA GLY A 276 -15.21 42.01 24.20
C GLY A 276 -16.74 42.15 24.38
N PRO A 277 -17.55 41.62 23.45
CA PRO A 277 -18.96 41.97 23.31
C PRO A 277 -19.73 41.79 24.62
N LEU A 278 -20.19 42.92 25.17
CA LEU A 278 -21.06 42.96 26.33
C LEU A 278 -22.51 42.89 25.84
N TYR A 279 -23.18 41.79 26.12
CA TYR A 279 -24.59 41.63 25.82
C TYR A 279 -25.42 42.32 26.91
N VAL A 280 -26.12 43.39 26.56
CA VAL A 280 -27.01 44.13 27.48
C VAL A 280 -28.43 43.60 27.32
N THR A 281 -29.06 43.14 28.40
CA THR A 281 -30.49 42.83 28.43
C THR A 281 -31.27 44.12 28.62
N CYS A 282 -32.22 44.41 27.73
CA CYS A 282 -33.09 45.59 27.80
C CYS A 282 -34.22 45.37 28.81
N ASP A 283 -33.91 45.24 30.10
CA ASP A 283 -34.94 45.33 31.14
C ASP A 283 -35.01 46.79 31.63
N SER A 284 -36.11 47.45 31.28
CA SER A 284 -36.42 48.83 31.64
C SER A 284 -36.71 48.96 33.14
N LYS A 285 -35.67 49.04 33.97
CA LYS A 285 -35.76 49.53 35.35
C LYS A 285 -34.53 50.36 35.72
N THR A 286 -34.56 51.63 35.35
CA THR A 286 -33.82 52.67 36.07
C THR A 286 -34.59 53.05 37.32
N ASN A 287 -33.89 53.09 38.47
CA ASN A 287 -34.36 53.69 39.72
C ASN A 287 -34.70 55.17 39.56
#